data_AF-A0A2S4YQ92-F1
#
_entry.id   AF-A0A2S4YQ92-F1
#
_cell.length_a   1.000
_cell.length_b   1.000
_cell.length_c   1.000
_cell.angle_alpha   90.00
_cell.angle_beta   90.00
_cell.angle_gamma   90.00
#
_symmetry.space_group_name_H-M   'P 1'
#
loop_
_entity.id
_entity.type
_entity.pdbx_description
1 polymer ?
#
loop_
_entity_poly.entity_id
_entity_poly.type
_entity_poly.pdbx_seq_one_letter_code
_entity_poly.pdbx_strand_id
1 'polypeptide(L)'
;MRLEAITWERLGDTLADRLLDLKPGDGSPWPRIAFDGAPAARPGDLAQRVSDALRIRGRPSLVVAAEGFLRPASVRLEHGHRDLDSYYDGWLDTGALWREVFGPLEPGGDGRVLPDLWDPVTDRATRSPYVHLPPGGLLLLHGPLLLRHWFP
;
A
#
# COMPACT_ATOMS: atom_id res chain seq x y z
N MET A 1 -11.68 15.40 23.55
CA MET A 1 -10.59 15.36 22.56
C MET A 1 -9.28 15.43 23.33
N ARG A 2 -8.41 14.41 23.22
CA ARG A 2 -7.11 14.36 23.89
C ARG A 2 -6.04 14.57 22.81
N LEU A 3 -5.18 15.57 23.00
CA LEU A 3 -4.06 15.84 22.11
C LEU A 3 -2.78 15.42 22.82
N GLU A 4 -2.00 14.56 22.18
CA GLU A 4 -0.70 14.11 22.69
C GLU A 4 0.39 14.58 21.73
N ALA A 5 1.46 15.16 22.28
CA ALA A 5 2.63 15.50 21.49
C ALA A 5 3.26 14.20 20.97
N ILE A 6 3.37 14.08 19.65
CA ILE A 6 3.83 12.88 18.98
C ILE A 6 4.97 13.21 18.01
N THR A 7 6.04 12.42 18.07
CA THR A 7 7.08 12.41 17.03
C THR A 7 6.73 11.35 15.99
N TRP A 8 7.39 11.37 14.83
CA TRP A 8 7.19 10.36 13.80
C TRP A 8 7.55 8.96 14.27
N GLU A 9 8.59 8.83 15.12
CA GLU A 9 8.98 7.58 15.75
C GLU A 9 7.88 7.06 16.68
N ARG A 10 7.38 7.92 17.58
CA ARG A 10 6.30 7.53 18.51
C ARG A 10 5.02 7.19 17.77
N LEU A 11 4.72 7.87 16.67
CA LEU A 11 3.57 7.53 15.82
C LEU A 11 3.76 6.14 15.19
N GLY A 12 4.92 5.85 14.61
CA GLY A 12 5.23 4.55 14.03
C GLY A 12 5.08 3.41 15.05
N ASP A 13 5.66 3.57 16.24
CA ASP A 13 5.53 2.58 17.33
C ASP A 13 4.08 2.41 17.78
N THR A 14 3.35 3.50 18.00
CA THR A 14 1.96 3.48 18.44
C THR A 14 1.06 2.75 17.43
N LEU A 15 1.28 3.01 16.14
CA LEU A 15 0.57 2.31 15.08
C LEU A 15 0.96 0.83 15.02
N ALA A 16 2.25 0.50 15.10
CA ALA A 16 2.70 -0.89 15.11
C ALA A 16 2.09 -1.69 16.26
N ASP A 17 2.07 -1.13 17.48
CA ASP A 17 1.44 -1.75 18.65
C ASP A 17 -0.06 -2.00 18.42
N ARG A 18 -0.78 -1.01 17.87
CA ARG A 18 -2.20 -1.18 17.54
C ARG A 18 -2.43 -2.27 16.49
N LEU A 19 -1.51 -2.43 15.54
CA LEU A 19 -1.62 -3.42 14.48
C LEU A 19 -1.31 -4.84 14.96
N LEU A 20 -0.64 -5.03 16.11
CA LEU A 20 -0.37 -6.36 16.66
C LEU A 20 -1.66 -7.15 16.91
N ASP A 21 -2.70 -6.45 17.38
CA ASP A 21 -3.98 -7.03 17.77
C ASP A 21 -5.04 -6.99 16.66
N LEU A 22 -4.69 -6.46 15.49
CA LEU A 22 -5.63 -6.32 14.36
C LEU A 22 -5.99 -7.70 13.80
N LYS A 23 -7.28 -8.01 13.79
CA LYS A 23 -7.84 -9.23 13.19
C LYS A 23 -8.66 -8.84 11.96
N PRO A 24 -8.38 -9.41 10.76
CA PRO A 24 -9.17 -9.16 9.57
C PRO A 24 -10.63 -9.61 9.76
N GLY A 25 -11.58 -8.83 9.25
CA GLY A 25 -13.02 -9.10 9.39
C GLY A 25 -13.57 -10.10 8.38
N ASP A 26 -12.80 -10.42 7.34
CA ASP A 26 -13.17 -11.27 6.20
C ASP A 26 -12.64 -12.71 6.30
N GLY A 27 -11.94 -13.04 7.39
CA GLY A 27 -11.35 -14.36 7.61
C GLY A 27 -10.00 -14.56 6.89
N SER A 28 -9.47 -13.54 6.20
CA SER A 28 -8.12 -13.58 5.66
C SER A 28 -7.09 -13.67 6.79
N PRO A 29 -5.98 -14.41 6.62
CA PRO A 29 -4.89 -14.38 7.58
C PRO A 29 -3.98 -13.14 7.43
N TRP A 30 -4.22 -12.26 6.47
CA TRP A 30 -3.39 -11.07 6.20
C TRP A 30 -4.14 -9.76 6.47
N PRO A 31 -3.80 -9.04 7.55
CA PRO A 31 -4.22 -7.65 7.72
C PRO A 31 -3.68 -6.76 6.59
N ARG A 32 -4.55 -5.90 6.06
CA ARG A 32 -4.25 -4.90 5.04
C ARG A 32 -4.44 -3.50 5.64
N ILE A 33 -3.40 -2.68 5.54
CA ILE A 33 -3.36 -1.35 6.14
C ILE A 33 -3.08 -0.34 5.02
N ALA A 34 -3.95 0.66 4.90
CA ALA A 34 -3.79 1.76 3.97
C ALA A 34 -3.20 3.00 4.68
N PHE A 35 -2.16 3.57 4.09
CA PHE A 35 -1.62 4.89 4.40
C PHE A 35 -2.01 5.83 3.26
N ASP A 36 -3.24 6.33 3.34
CA ASP A 36 -3.80 7.23 2.33
C ASP A 36 -3.34 8.68 2.57
N GLY A 37 -2.67 9.26 1.59
CA GLY A 37 -2.20 10.63 1.69
C GLY A 37 -1.61 11.15 0.39
N ALA A 38 -1.73 12.46 0.17
CA ALA A 38 -1.06 13.12 -0.95
C ALA A 38 0.47 12.90 -0.86
N PRO A 39 1.21 12.86 -1.98
CA PRO A 39 2.66 12.65 -1.97
C PRO A 39 3.42 13.63 -1.06
N ALA A 40 2.95 14.87 -0.94
CA ALA A 40 3.52 15.89 -0.07
C ALA A 40 3.49 15.51 1.44
N ALA A 41 2.53 14.67 1.84
CA ALA A 41 2.43 14.14 3.21
C ALA A 41 3.35 12.95 3.47
N ARG A 42 4.01 12.41 2.41
CA ARG A 42 4.95 11.29 2.46
C ARG A 42 4.41 10.07 3.21
N PRO A 43 3.25 9.52 2.81
CA PRO A 43 2.67 8.36 3.50
C PRO A 43 3.60 7.14 3.48
N GLY A 44 4.47 7.01 2.47
CA GLY A 44 5.50 5.98 2.40
C GLY A 44 6.52 6.04 3.54
N ASP A 45 6.93 7.24 3.98
CA ASP A 45 7.84 7.40 5.12
C ASP A 45 7.21 6.84 6.41
N LEU A 46 5.91 7.07 6.60
CA LEU A 46 5.18 6.54 7.75
C LEU A 46 4.98 5.02 7.64
N ALA A 47 4.60 4.51 6.46
CA ALA A 47 4.46 3.07 6.23
C ALA A 47 5.77 2.32 6.51
N GLN A 48 6.91 2.86 6.05
CA GLN A 48 8.23 2.29 6.31
C GLN A 48 8.58 2.29 7.80
N ARG A 49 8.30 3.39 8.53
CA ARG A 49 8.50 3.46 9.98
C ARG A 49 7.67 2.42 10.73
N VAL A 50 6.42 2.22 10.34
CA VAL A 50 5.56 1.18 10.91
C VAL A 50 6.12 -0.21 10.60
N SER A 51 6.59 -0.45 9.37
CA SER A 51 7.25 -1.70 8.98
C SER A 51 8.48 -2.00 9.84
N ASP A 52 9.32 -0.99 10.09
CA ASP A 52 10.50 -1.12 10.94
C ASP A 52 10.13 -1.44 12.39
N ALA A 53 9.11 -0.77 12.93
CA ALA A 53 8.59 -1.02 14.27
C ALA A 53 7.97 -2.43 14.42
N LEU A 54 7.26 -2.92 13.39
CA LEU A 54 6.70 -4.29 13.34
C LEU A 54 7.80 -5.36 13.28
N ARG A 55 8.87 -5.11 12.51
CA ARG A 55 10.02 -6.01 12.40
C ARG A 55 10.68 -6.25 13.76
N ILE A 56 10.86 -5.20 14.57
CA ILE A 56 11.42 -5.31 15.93
C ILE A 56 10.52 -6.17 16.83
N ARG A 57 9.21 -6.19 16.57
CA ARG A 57 8.19 -6.98 17.28
C ARG A 57 8.02 -8.39 16.70
N GLY A 58 8.86 -8.81 15.75
CA GLY A 58 8.77 -10.12 15.11
C GLY A 58 7.55 -10.31 14.21
N ARG A 59 6.94 -9.22 13.73
CA ARG A 59 5.80 -9.26 12.82
C ARG A 59 6.25 -8.95 11.39
N PRO A 60 6.15 -9.92 10.45
CA PRO A 60 6.45 -9.66 9.05
C PRO A 60 5.49 -8.63 8.46
N SER A 61 6.02 -7.73 7.63
CA SER A 61 5.22 -6.79 6.85
C SER A 61 5.81 -6.57 5.47
N LEU A 62 4.95 -6.22 4.52
CA LEU A 62 5.33 -5.84 3.17
C LEU A 62 4.80 -4.44 2.87
N VAL A 63 5.70 -3.50 2.60
CA VAL A 63 5.35 -2.15 2.17
C VAL A 63 5.19 -2.14 0.65
N VAL A 64 4.06 -1.64 0.17
CA VAL A 64 3.77 -1.52 -1.27
C VAL A 64 3.39 -0.07 -1.57
N ALA A 65 4.00 0.48 -2.61
CA ALA A 65 3.70 1.81 -3.13
C ALA A 65 2.65 1.70 -4.24
N ALA A 66 1.52 2.39 -4.11
CA ALA A 66 0.51 2.44 -5.18
C ALA A 66 1.08 3.06 -6.46
N GLU A 67 2.11 3.91 -6.35
CA GLU A 67 2.84 4.48 -7.48
C GLU A 67 3.48 3.42 -8.39
N GLY A 68 3.84 2.26 -7.84
CA GLY A 68 4.34 1.11 -8.60
C GLY A 68 3.28 0.43 -9.48
N PHE A 69 2.02 0.87 -9.38
CA PHE A 69 0.87 0.36 -10.13
C PHE A 69 0.20 1.48 -10.95
N LEU A 70 0.89 2.58 -11.20
CA LEU A 70 0.44 3.57 -12.16
C LEU A 70 0.43 2.98 -13.57
N ARG A 71 -0.58 3.33 -14.36
CA ARG A 71 -0.61 3.02 -15.79
C ARG A 71 0.52 3.73 -16.53
N PRO A 72 0.90 3.30 -17.74
CA PRO A 72 1.88 4.01 -18.57
C PRO A 72 1.49 5.48 -18.79
N ALA A 73 2.48 6.36 -18.92
CA ALA A 73 2.24 7.80 -19.12
C ALA A 73 1.36 8.06 -20.36
N SER A 74 1.48 7.22 -21.40
CA SER A 74 0.64 7.31 -22.60
C SER A 74 -0.86 7.15 -22.32
N VAL A 75 -1.23 6.43 -21.27
CA VAL A 75 -2.64 6.25 -20.84
C VAL A 75 -3.01 7.33 -19.83
N ARG A 76 -2.16 7.58 -18.83
CA ARG A 76 -2.44 8.56 -17.77
C ARG A 76 -2.62 9.98 -18.31
N LEU A 77 -1.85 10.34 -19.34
CA LEU A 77 -1.74 11.72 -19.81
C LEU A 77 -2.46 11.95 -21.15
N GLU A 78 -3.22 10.96 -21.64
CA GLU A 78 -3.91 11.05 -22.94
C GLU A 78 -4.97 12.17 -23.00
N HIS A 79 -5.56 12.49 -21.84
CA HIS A 79 -6.51 13.60 -21.69
C HIS A 79 -5.84 14.93 -21.24
N GLY A 80 -4.51 14.94 -21.17
CA GLY A 80 -3.71 16.11 -20.79
C GLY A 80 -3.23 16.08 -19.33
N HIS A 81 -2.14 16.80 -19.06
CA HIS A 81 -1.43 16.77 -17.77
C HIS A 81 -2.21 17.35 -16.56
N ARG A 82 -3.34 18.00 -16.80
CA ARG A 82 -4.16 18.66 -15.77
C ARG A 82 -5.59 18.12 -15.72
N ASP A 83 -5.85 17.03 -16.43
CA ASP A 83 -7.15 16.40 -16.42
C ASP A 83 -7.39 15.73 -15.06
N LEU A 84 -8.41 16.22 -14.35
CA LEU A 84 -8.69 15.78 -12.98
C LEU A 84 -9.34 14.40 -12.96
N ASP A 85 -10.23 14.12 -13.90
CA ASP A 85 -10.95 12.84 -13.97
C ASP A 85 -9.98 11.69 -14.26
N SER A 86 -9.05 11.91 -15.20
CA SER A 86 -7.95 10.98 -15.46
C SER A 86 -7.08 10.78 -14.22
N TYR A 87 -6.68 11.85 -13.52
CA TYR A 87 -5.89 11.72 -12.29
C TYR A 87 -6.61 10.87 -11.22
N TYR A 88 -7.91 11.10 -11.05
CA TYR A 88 -8.70 10.44 -10.01
C TYR A 88 -9.02 8.98 -10.29
N ASP A 89 -9.38 8.65 -11.54
CA ASP A 89 -9.98 7.35 -11.86
C ASP A 89 -9.18 6.58 -12.94
N GLY A 90 -8.33 7.29 -13.70
CA GLY A 90 -7.60 6.73 -14.84
C GLY A 90 -6.14 6.38 -14.56
N TRP A 91 -5.51 6.99 -13.55
CA TRP A 91 -4.05 6.87 -13.36
C TRP A 91 -3.60 5.57 -12.72
N LEU A 92 -4.30 5.13 -11.67
CA LEU A 92 -3.96 3.93 -10.92
C LEU A 92 -4.55 2.69 -11.60
N ASP A 93 -3.73 1.66 -11.81
CA ASP A 93 -4.22 0.36 -12.25
C ASP A 93 -4.80 -0.42 -11.05
N THR A 94 -6.03 -0.06 -10.66
CA THR A 94 -6.75 -0.73 -9.58
C THR A 94 -6.93 -2.22 -9.85
N GLY A 95 -7.10 -2.62 -11.12
CA GLY A 95 -7.22 -4.03 -11.51
C GLY A 95 -5.93 -4.81 -11.28
N ALA A 96 -4.77 -4.22 -11.54
CA ALA A 96 -3.48 -4.82 -11.18
C ALA A 96 -3.29 -4.93 -9.66
N LEU A 97 -3.65 -3.91 -8.88
CA LEU A 97 -3.60 -4.00 -7.41
C LEU A 97 -4.50 -5.13 -6.88
N TRP A 98 -5.73 -5.25 -7.39
CA TRP A 98 -6.63 -6.36 -7.02
C TRP A 98 -6.05 -7.72 -7.37
N ARG A 99 -5.48 -7.88 -8.55
CA ARG A 99 -4.98 -9.17 -9.02
C ARG A 99 -3.66 -9.58 -8.38
N GLU A 100 -2.73 -8.64 -8.21
CA GLU A 100 -1.33 -8.91 -7.87
C GLU A 100 -0.99 -8.61 -6.40
N VAL A 101 -1.83 -7.84 -5.69
CA VAL A 101 -1.60 -7.45 -4.30
C VAL A 101 -2.71 -7.96 -3.38
N PHE A 102 -3.97 -7.65 -3.67
CA PHE A 102 -5.07 -8.03 -2.76
C PHE A 102 -5.52 -9.47 -2.93
N GLY A 103 -5.69 -9.95 -4.16
CA GLY A 103 -6.13 -11.31 -4.48
C GLY A 103 -5.28 -12.41 -3.82
N PRO A 104 -3.93 -12.33 -3.84
CA PRO A 104 -3.07 -13.26 -3.11
C PRO A 104 -3.26 -13.25 -1.59
N LEU A 105 -3.88 -12.19 -1.05
CA LEU A 105 -4.14 -11.97 0.38
C LEU A 105 -5.62 -12.17 0.78
N GLU A 106 -6.46 -12.63 -0.14
CA GLU A 106 -7.83 -13.04 0.17
C GLU A 106 -7.86 -14.36 0.98
N PRO A 107 -8.99 -14.72 1.62
CA PRO A 107 -9.14 -16.03 2.24
C PRO A 107 -8.84 -17.17 1.26
N GLY A 108 -7.86 -18.02 1.60
CA GLY A 108 -7.40 -19.10 0.73
C GLY A 108 -6.37 -18.69 -0.34
N GLY A 109 -5.93 -17.43 -0.34
CA GLY A 109 -4.81 -16.95 -1.15
C GLY A 109 -3.47 -17.59 -0.75
N ASP A 110 -2.43 -17.33 -1.53
CA ASP A 110 -1.09 -17.93 -1.38
C ASP A 110 -0.05 -16.96 -0.80
N GLY A 111 -0.43 -15.72 -0.51
CA GLY A 111 0.46 -14.69 0.03
C GLY A 111 1.53 -14.19 -0.96
N ARG A 112 1.47 -14.55 -2.25
CA ARG A 112 2.46 -14.15 -3.25
C ARG A 112 2.10 -12.80 -3.88
N VAL A 113 2.62 -11.74 -3.30
CA VAL A 113 2.37 -10.35 -3.70
C VAL A 113 3.42 -9.87 -4.71
N LEU A 114 2.99 -9.19 -5.76
CA LEU A 114 3.91 -8.44 -6.62
C LEU A 114 4.14 -7.05 -5.99
N PRO A 115 5.40 -6.62 -5.75
CA PRO A 115 5.65 -5.35 -5.06
C PRO A 115 5.50 -4.11 -5.96
N ASP A 116 5.70 -4.27 -7.28
CA ASP A 116 5.58 -3.21 -8.27
C ASP A 116 5.34 -3.82 -9.67
N LEU A 117 4.77 -3.03 -10.58
CA LEU A 117 4.54 -3.40 -11.98
C LEU A 117 5.10 -2.37 -12.96
N TRP A 118 5.16 -1.11 -12.56
CA TRP A 118 5.57 0.03 -13.38
C TRP A 118 6.46 0.99 -12.60
N ASP A 119 7.55 1.44 -13.23
CA ASP A 119 8.36 2.55 -12.77
C ASP A 119 7.85 3.84 -13.43
N PRO A 120 7.19 4.75 -12.69
CA PRO A 120 6.63 5.97 -13.24
C PRO A 120 7.68 7.02 -13.59
N VAL A 121 8.95 6.87 -13.14
CA VAL A 121 10.04 7.80 -13.44
C VAL A 121 10.65 7.48 -14.80
N THR A 122 10.93 6.21 -15.07
CA THR A 122 11.47 5.79 -16.38
C THR A 122 10.39 5.42 -17.39
N ASP A 123 9.13 5.37 -16.94
CA ASP A 123 7.95 4.94 -17.69
C ASP A 123 8.14 3.56 -18.34
N ARG A 124 8.49 2.58 -17.50
CA ARG A 124 8.77 1.19 -17.92
C ARG A 124 8.19 0.17 -16.95
N ALA A 125 7.84 -0.99 -17.48
CA ALA A 125 7.49 -2.13 -16.66
C ALA A 125 8.69 -2.58 -15.80
N THR A 126 8.45 -2.85 -14.53
CA THR A 126 9.45 -3.42 -13.62
C THR A 126 9.58 -4.93 -13.86
N ARG A 127 10.57 -5.55 -13.20
CA ARG A 127 10.79 -7.00 -13.23
C ARG A 127 11.03 -7.57 -11.84
N SER A 128 10.44 -6.93 -10.82
CA SER A 128 10.55 -7.39 -9.44
C SER A 128 9.91 -8.77 -9.31
N PRO A 129 10.56 -9.72 -8.62
CA PRO A 129 9.95 -11.02 -8.36
C PRO A 129 8.80 -10.86 -7.34
N TYR A 130 7.86 -11.81 -7.36
CA TYR A 130 6.88 -11.93 -6.31
C TYR A 130 7.54 -12.12 -4.94
N VAL A 131 6.99 -11.45 -3.93
CA VAL A 131 7.37 -11.56 -2.53
C VAL A 131 6.30 -12.36 -1.80
N HIS A 132 6.73 -13.37 -1.04
CA HIS A 132 5.82 -14.15 -0.21
C HIS A 132 5.64 -13.50 1.16
N LEU A 133 4.43 -13.01 1.44
CA LEU A 133 4.02 -12.54 2.75
C LEU A 133 3.42 -13.71 3.54
N PRO A 134 4.08 -14.23 4.60
CA PRO A 134 3.54 -15.36 5.35
C PRO A 134 2.19 -15.01 6.02
N PRO A 135 1.32 -15.99 6.27
CA PRO A 135 0.09 -15.81 7.05
C PRO A 135 0.36 -15.07 8.38
N GLY A 136 -0.47 -14.10 8.72
CA GLY A 136 -0.28 -13.21 9.88
C GLY A 136 0.64 -12.01 9.62
N GLY A 137 1.30 -11.97 8.46
CA GLY A 137 2.04 -10.82 7.96
C GLY A 137 1.12 -9.69 7.48
N LEU A 138 1.61 -8.45 7.54
CA LEU A 138 0.81 -7.25 7.28
C LEU A 138 1.16 -6.62 5.93
N LEU A 139 0.17 -6.36 5.08
CA LEU A 139 0.33 -5.48 3.93
C LEU A 139 0.22 -4.03 4.39
N LEU A 140 1.21 -3.22 4.05
CA LEU A 140 1.24 -1.77 4.29
C LEU A 140 1.24 -1.04 2.94
N LEU A 141 0.05 -0.76 2.40
CA LEU A 141 -0.12 -0.05 1.13
C LEU A 141 -0.13 1.45 1.38
N HIS A 142 0.67 2.22 0.64
CA HIS A 142 0.66 3.67 0.72
C HIS A 142 0.45 4.33 -0.65
N GLY A 143 -0.10 5.53 -0.65
CA GLY A 143 -0.30 6.32 -1.85
C GLY A 143 -1.49 7.26 -1.70
N PRO A 144 -1.74 8.10 -2.72
CA PRO A 144 -2.90 8.96 -2.72
C PRO A 144 -4.16 8.21 -3.15
N LEU A 145 -5.31 8.69 -2.67
CA LEU A 145 -6.65 8.28 -3.12
C LEU A 145 -6.99 6.81 -2.85
N LEU A 146 -6.30 6.15 -1.92
CA LEU A 146 -6.56 4.74 -1.62
C LEU A 146 -8.00 4.53 -1.13
N LEU A 147 -8.52 5.44 -0.30
CA LEU A 147 -9.89 5.35 0.21
C LEU A 147 -10.96 5.64 -0.85
N ARG A 148 -10.59 6.22 -2.00
CA ARG A 148 -11.52 6.42 -3.13
C ARG A 148 -11.86 5.10 -3.82
N HIS A 149 -10.92 4.17 -3.86
CA HIS A 149 -11.01 2.96 -4.68
C HIS A 149 -11.64 1.75 -3.98
N TRP A 150 -12.10 1.92 -2.73
CA TRP A 150 -12.75 0.86 -1.93
C TRP A 150 -11.94 -0.43 -1.86
N PHE A 151 -10.62 -0.29 -1.68
CA PHE A 151 -9.73 -1.42 -1.43
C PHE A 151 -10.13 -2.17 -0.14
N PRO A 152 -9.85 -3.48 -0.06
CA PRO A 152 -10.32 -4.35 1.01
C PRO A 152 -9.43 -4.29 2.26
#